data_AF-G0X3B3-F1
#
_entry.id   AF-G0X3B3-F1
#
_cell.length_a   1.000
_cell.length_b   1.000
_cell.length_c   1.000
_cell.angle_alpha   90.00
_cell.angle_beta   90.00
_cell.angle_gamma   90.00
#
_symmetry.space_group_name_H-M   'P 1'
#
loop_
_entity.id
_entity.type
_entity.pdbx_description
1 polymer ?
#
loop_
_entity_poly.entity_id
_entity_poly.type
_entity_poly.pdbx_seq_one_letter_code
_entity_poly.pdbx_strand_id
1 'polypeptide(L)'
;TEGCRGEGGVLYNKDGYRYLQDYGLGPETPVGKPQNKYMELGPRDRLSQAFWNGSKKGRTIKYPLGEAVHLDLTHLGEKYLHERLPLICELAMTYSGVDPVKAPVPVRPVVHYSMG
;
A
#
# COMPACT_ATOMS: atom_id res chain seq x y z
N THR A 1 6.68 4.99 -3.64
CA THR A 1 7.68 5.32 -2.60
C THR A 1 7.08 5.06 -1.23
N GLU A 2 7.88 4.95 -0.15
CA GLU A 2 7.33 4.90 1.22
C GLU A 2 6.51 6.15 1.56
N GLY A 3 6.83 7.29 0.95
CA GLY A 3 6.05 8.53 1.08
C GLY A 3 4.55 8.34 0.84
N CYS A 4 4.13 7.40 -0.01
CA CYS A 4 2.70 7.10 -0.20
C CYS A 4 1.99 6.69 1.10
N ARG A 5 2.66 5.89 1.95
CA ARG A 5 2.15 5.52 3.28
C ARG A 5 2.26 6.68 4.26
N GLY A 6 3.38 7.43 4.21
CA GLY A 6 3.62 8.64 4.99
C GLY A 6 2.51 9.69 4.84
N GLU A 7 2.05 9.89 3.61
CA GLU A 7 1.00 10.85 3.26
C GLU A 7 -0.42 10.31 3.50
N GLY A 8 -0.58 9.07 4.01
CA GLY A 8 -1.87 8.50 4.43
C GLY A 8 -2.39 7.32 3.61
N GLY A 9 -1.60 6.80 2.66
CA GLY A 9 -2.01 5.65 1.85
C GLY A 9 -2.33 4.40 2.66
N VAL A 10 -3.38 3.70 2.25
CA VAL A 10 -3.97 2.57 2.98
C VAL A 10 -3.77 1.25 2.23
N LEU A 11 -3.47 0.16 2.96
CA LEU A 11 -3.28 -1.16 2.36
C LEU A 11 -4.50 -2.07 2.57
N TYR A 12 -5.14 -2.44 1.47
CA TYR A 12 -6.28 -3.36 1.43
C TYR A 12 -5.92 -4.69 0.77
N ASN A 13 -6.53 -5.76 1.26
CA ASN A 13 -6.43 -7.08 0.66
C ASN A 13 -7.44 -7.24 -0.51
N LYS A 14 -7.56 -8.44 -1.08
CA LYS A 14 -8.49 -8.70 -2.20
C LYS A 14 -9.98 -8.47 -1.88
N ASP A 15 -10.33 -8.52 -0.60
CA ASP A 15 -11.71 -8.39 -0.10
C ASP A 15 -12.02 -6.94 0.29
N GLY A 16 -11.11 -5.99 0.04
CA GLY A 16 -11.24 -4.61 0.49
C GLY A 16 -11.01 -4.41 1.99
N TYR A 17 -10.48 -5.42 2.69
CA TYR A 17 -10.22 -5.35 4.13
C TYR A 17 -8.83 -4.80 4.43
N ARG A 18 -8.75 -3.85 5.38
CA ARG A 18 -7.50 -3.21 5.80
C ARG A 18 -6.71 -4.14 6.72
N TYR A 19 -5.98 -5.04 6.10
CA TYR A 19 -5.54 -6.29 6.73
C TYR A 19 -4.42 -6.15 7.77
N LEU A 20 -3.70 -5.02 7.83
CA LEU A 20 -2.53 -4.88 8.71
C LEU A 20 -2.85 -5.02 10.20
N GLN A 21 -4.10 -4.74 10.60
CA GLN A 21 -4.57 -4.89 11.98
C GLN A 21 -4.47 -6.33 12.50
N ASP A 22 -4.51 -7.33 11.61
CA ASP A 22 -4.39 -8.75 11.97
C ASP A 22 -2.94 -9.19 12.24
N TYR A 23 -1.95 -8.31 12.04
CA TYR A 23 -0.52 -8.66 12.01
C TYR A 23 0.33 -7.90 13.03
N GLY A 24 -0.29 -7.45 14.13
CA GLY A 24 0.43 -6.79 15.22
C GLY A 24 0.92 -5.39 14.89
N LEU A 25 0.30 -4.73 13.90
CA LEU A 25 0.55 -3.34 13.54
C LEU A 25 -0.44 -2.38 14.24
N GLY A 26 -1.02 -2.84 15.34
CA GLY A 26 -2.00 -2.13 16.15
C GLY A 26 -3.38 -2.00 15.49
N PRO A 27 -4.33 -1.30 16.15
CA PRO A 27 -5.68 -1.17 15.63
C PRO A 27 -5.72 -0.28 14.40
N GLU A 28 -6.80 -0.42 13.63
CA GLU A 28 -7.06 0.43 12.49
C GLU A 28 -7.12 1.92 12.89
N THR A 29 -6.39 2.76 12.14
CA THR A 29 -6.40 4.22 12.32
C THR A 29 -7.41 4.87 11.39
N PRO A 30 -7.93 6.08 11.66
CA PRO A 30 -8.77 6.76 10.69
C PRO A 30 -8.04 7.02 9.35
N VAL A 31 -8.74 6.82 8.23
CA VAL A 31 -8.21 7.10 6.88
C VAL A 31 -7.79 8.57 6.78
N GLY A 32 -6.65 8.85 6.14
CA GLY A 32 -6.05 10.19 6.06
C GLY A 32 -5.41 10.70 7.37
N LYS A 33 -5.41 9.91 8.45
CA LYS A 33 -4.76 10.24 9.73
C LYS A 33 -3.76 9.14 10.12
N PRO A 34 -2.63 9.02 9.41
CA PRO A 34 -1.64 8.00 9.71
C PRO A 34 -1.03 8.24 11.10
N GLN A 35 -0.74 7.15 11.83
CA GLN A 35 -0.16 7.22 13.17
C GLN A 35 1.18 6.49 13.22
N ASN A 36 2.20 7.12 13.80
CA ASN A 36 3.55 6.57 13.83
C ASN A 36 3.58 5.19 14.51
N LYS A 37 4.24 4.21 13.89
CA LYS A 37 4.37 2.81 14.33
C LYS A 37 3.09 1.96 14.24
N TYR A 38 1.99 2.50 13.71
CA TYR A 38 0.74 1.78 13.51
C TYR A 38 0.47 1.59 12.02
N MET A 39 -0.21 0.50 11.69
CA MET A 39 -0.71 0.17 10.35
C MET A 39 0.36 0.38 9.27
N GLU A 40 0.10 1.26 8.29
CA GLU A 40 1.00 1.52 7.18
C GLU A 40 2.28 2.29 7.57
N LEU A 41 2.33 2.89 8.76
CA LEU A 41 3.55 3.50 9.33
C LEU A 41 4.28 2.58 10.32
N GLY A 42 3.91 1.30 10.36
CA GLY A 42 4.69 0.30 11.09
C GLY A 42 6.00 -0.10 10.39
N PRO A 43 6.79 -0.99 11.03
CA PRO A 43 8.06 -1.45 10.47
C PRO A 43 7.91 -2.14 9.10
N ARG A 44 8.76 -1.76 8.13
CA ARG A 44 8.68 -2.25 6.74
C ARG A 44 8.78 -3.78 6.62
N ASP A 45 9.57 -4.41 7.50
CA ASP A 45 9.71 -5.87 7.59
C ASP A 45 8.38 -6.52 8.01
N ARG A 46 7.69 -5.94 8.99
CA ARG A 46 6.37 -6.42 9.44
C ARG A 46 5.30 -6.27 8.37
N LEU A 47 5.30 -5.15 7.62
CA LEU A 47 4.40 -4.99 6.47
C LEU A 47 4.64 -6.07 5.40
N SER A 48 5.91 -6.39 5.14
CA SER A 48 6.29 -7.42 4.17
C SER A 48 5.89 -8.83 4.63
N GLN A 49 6.05 -9.13 5.91
CA GLN A 49 5.59 -10.39 6.52
C GLN A 49 4.06 -10.49 6.51
N ALA A 50 3.34 -9.38 6.77
CA ALA A 50 1.89 -9.34 6.72
C ALA A 50 1.37 -9.67 5.31
N PHE A 51 1.97 -9.09 4.28
CA PHE A 51 1.70 -9.45 2.88
C PHE A 51 1.94 -10.94 2.63
N TRP A 52 3.11 -11.46 3.02
CA TRP A 52 3.48 -12.87 2.80
C TRP A 52 2.49 -13.84 3.46
N ASN A 53 2.08 -13.55 4.69
CA ASN A 53 1.08 -14.36 5.38
C ASN A 53 -0.32 -14.21 4.76
N GLY A 54 -0.68 -13.04 4.26
CA GLY A 54 -1.93 -12.82 3.51
C GLY A 54 -1.96 -13.59 2.20
N SER A 55 -0.84 -13.58 1.47
CA SER A 55 -0.60 -14.36 0.24
C SER A 55 -0.78 -15.86 0.48
N LYS A 56 -0.12 -16.43 1.50
CA LYS A 56 -0.32 -17.85 1.89
C LYS A 56 -1.76 -18.22 2.24
N LYS A 57 -2.55 -17.25 2.70
CA LYS A 57 -3.98 -17.41 3.03
C LYS A 57 -4.89 -17.14 1.82
N GLY A 58 -4.34 -16.88 0.63
CA GLY A 58 -5.10 -16.53 -0.57
C GLY A 58 -5.87 -15.22 -0.47
N ARG A 59 -5.41 -14.27 0.36
CA ARG A 59 -6.07 -12.97 0.60
C ARG A 59 -5.53 -11.84 -0.30
N THR A 60 -4.64 -12.15 -1.22
CA THR A 60 -4.05 -11.23 -2.19
C THR A 60 -4.85 -11.22 -3.50
N ILE A 61 -4.69 -10.16 -4.29
CA ILE A 61 -5.21 -10.12 -5.65
C ILE A 61 -4.25 -10.83 -6.61
N LYS A 62 -4.79 -11.38 -7.69
CA LYS A 62 -3.99 -11.83 -8.83
C LYS A 62 -3.63 -10.63 -9.70
N TYR A 63 -2.36 -10.53 -10.08
CA TYR A 63 -1.83 -9.51 -10.97
C TYR A 63 -0.89 -10.17 -12.01
N PRO A 64 -0.64 -9.59 -13.20
CA PRO A 64 0.08 -10.27 -14.27
C PRO A 64 1.43 -10.90 -13.91
N LEU A 65 2.14 -10.34 -12.91
CA LEU A 65 3.45 -10.82 -12.45
C LEU A 65 3.43 -11.46 -11.06
N GLY A 66 2.26 -11.94 -10.64
CA GLY A 66 2.07 -12.63 -9.36
C GLY A 66 1.03 -11.96 -8.47
N GLU A 67 1.15 -12.17 -7.16
CA GLU A 67 0.18 -11.67 -6.20
C GLU A 67 0.50 -10.24 -5.76
N ALA A 68 -0.54 -9.48 -5.47
CA ALA A 68 -0.45 -8.11 -4.98
C ALA A 68 -1.52 -7.81 -3.91
N VAL A 69 -1.40 -6.66 -3.27
CA VAL A 69 -2.44 -6.02 -2.45
C VAL A 69 -2.71 -4.63 -3.02
N HIS A 70 -3.79 -4.00 -2.61
CA HIS A 70 -4.15 -2.66 -3.05
C HIS A 70 -3.53 -1.61 -2.12
N LEU A 71 -2.81 -0.64 -2.71
CA LEU A 71 -2.45 0.62 -2.08
C LEU A 71 -3.44 1.69 -2.54
N ASP A 72 -4.29 2.14 -1.64
CA ASP A 72 -5.31 3.15 -1.91
C ASP A 72 -4.88 4.54 -1.43
N LEU A 73 -4.92 5.49 -2.37
CA LEU A 73 -4.59 6.90 -2.18
C LEU A 73 -5.77 7.83 -2.54
N THR A 74 -6.89 7.27 -3.02
CA THR A 74 -8.00 8.02 -3.62
C THR A 74 -8.61 9.05 -2.67
N HIS A 75 -8.63 8.74 -1.37
CA HIS A 75 -9.14 9.61 -0.32
C HIS A 75 -8.33 10.90 -0.09
N LEU A 76 -7.08 10.98 -0.58
CA LEU A 76 -6.24 12.17 -0.45
C LEU A 76 -6.65 13.29 -1.43
N GLY A 77 -7.31 12.92 -2.53
CA GLY A 77 -7.79 13.85 -3.55
C GLY A 77 -6.72 14.25 -4.56
N GLU A 78 -7.17 14.55 -5.78
CA GLU A 78 -6.33 14.83 -6.96
C GLU A 78 -5.30 15.93 -6.71
N LYS A 79 -5.75 17.09 -6.21
CA LYS A 79 -4.87 18.25 -5.97
C LYS A 79 -3.72 17.89 -5.04
N TYR A 80 -4.01 17.19 -3.94
CA TYR A 80 -3.00 16.81 -2.97
C TYR A 80 -2.01 15.81 -3.55
N LEU A 81 -2.50 14.80 -4.31
CA LEU A 81 -1.66 13.80 -4.94
C LEU A 81 -0.72 14.39 -5.99
N HIS A 82 -1.18 15.33 -6.82
CA HIS A 82 -0.32 16.00 -7.79
C HIS A 82 0.64 17.01 -7.17
N GLU A 83 0.31 17.57 -6.01
CA GLU A 83 1.22 18.46 -5.28
C GLU A 83 2.31 17.67 -4.54
N ARG A 84 1.95 16.57 -3.86
CA ARG A 84 2.80 15.85 -2.91
C ARG A 84 3.46 14.62 -3.49
N LEU A 85 2.79 13.93 -4.42
CA LEU A 85 3.22 12.66 -5.00
C LEU A 85 3.16 12.65 -6.55
N PRO A 86 3.59 13.73 -7.26
CA PRO A 86 3.42 13.84 -8.71
C PRO A 86 4.07 12.69 -9.48
N LEU A 87 5.33 12.37 -9.13
CA LEU A 87 6.08 11.29 -9.76
C LEU A 87 5.42 9.93 -9.57
N ILE A 88 4.80 9.67 -8.41
CA ILE A 88 4.12 8.38 -8.17
C ILE A 88 2.86 8.27 -9.04
N CYS A 89 2.11 9.37 -9.21
CA CYS A 89 0.94 9.38 -10.08
C CYS A 89 1.34 9.07 -11.52
N GLU A 90 2.39 9.73 -12.02
CA GLU A 90 2.94 9.49 -13.36
C GLU A 90 3.41 8.04 -13.55
N LEU A 91 4.20 7.50 -12.61
CA LEU A 91 4.70 6.13 -12.70
C LEU A 91 3.57 5.09 -12.67
N ALA A 92 2.57 5.28 -11.81
CA ALA A 92 1.43 4.35 -11.71
C ALA A 92 0.61 4.33 -13.00
N MET A 93 0.35 5.50 -13.60
CA MET A 93 -0.36 5.59 -14.87
C MET A 93 0.47 5.01 -16.01
N THR A 94 1.76 5.31 -16.06
CA THR A 94 2.65 4.91 -17.17
C THR A 94 2.92 3.41 -17.17
N TYR A 95 3.21 2.81 -16.02
CA TYR A 95 3.68 1.43 -15.94
C TYR A 95 2.63 0.43 -15.46
N SER A 96 1.63 0.89 -14.72
CA SER A 96 0.54 0.02 -14.25
C SER A 96 -0.79 0.31 -14.92
N GLY A 97 -0.91 1.40 -15.70
CA GLY A 97 -2.18 1.82 -16.28
C GLY A 97 -3.22 2.24 -15.25
N VAL A 98 -2.81 2.51 -14.01
CA VAL A 98 -3.71 2.85 -12.89
C VAL A 98 -3.51 4.31 -12.53
N ASP A 99 -4.61 5.07 -12.55
CA ASP A 99 -4.68 6.43 -12.04
C ASP A 99 -4.92 6.39 -10.51
N PRO A 100 -3.94 6.75 -9.66
CA PRO A 100 -4.07 6.64 -8.21
C PRO A 100 -5.10 7.59 -7.60
N VAL A 101 -5.53 8.60 -8.35
CA VAL A 101 -6.62 9.51 -7.97
C VAL A 101 -7.96 8.77 -8.00
N LYS A 102 -8.10 7.78 -8.89
CA LYS A 102 -9.39 7.12 -9.19
C LYS A 102 -9.46 5.68 -8.72
N ALA A 103 -8.33 4.98 -8.64
CA ALA A 103 -8.30 3.57 -8.31
C ALA A 103 -7.07 3.17 -7.48
N PRO A 104 -7.18 2.16 -6.60
CA PRO A 104 -6.05 1.66 -5.84
C PRO A 104 -4.97 1.03 -6.71
N VAL A 105 -3.70 1.28 -6.39
CA VAL A 105 -2.53 0.77 -7.12
C VAL A 105 -2.15 -0.62 -6.60
N PRO A 106 -1.98 -1.63 -7.46
CA PRO A 106 -1.50 -2.95 -7.05
C PRO A 106 -0.02 -2.89 -6.65
N VAL A 107 0.30 -3.35 -5.43
CA VAL A 107 1.66 -3.34 -4.88
C VAL A 107 2.02 -4.68 -4.22
N ARG A 108 3.32 -5.00 -4.17
CA ARG A 108 3.85 -6.15 -3.44
C ARG A 108 5.26 -5.86 -2.89
N PRO A 109 5.68 -6.52 -1.80
CA PRO A 109 7.07 -6.53 -1.37
C PRO A 109 7.97 -7.12 -2.47
N VAL A 110 9.15 -6.52 -2.63
CA VAL A 110 10.18 -6.95 -3.59
C VAL A 110 11.55 -6.87 -2.94
N VAL A 111 12.54 -7.54 -3.51
CA VAL A 111 13.94 -7.36 -3.12
C VAL A 111 14.32 -5.90 -3.40
N HIS A 112 14.77 -5.20 -2.37
CA HIS A 112 15.11 -3.78 -2.46
C HIS A 112 16.61 -3.52 -2.23
N TYR A 113 17.24 -4.30 -1.36
CA TYR A 113 18.66 -4.16 -1.01
C TYR A 113 19.25 -5.53 -0.70
N SER A 114 20.50 -5.75 -1.10
CA SER A 114 21.27 -6.96 -0.79
C SER A 114 22.29 -6.63 0.29
N MET A 115 22.00 -7.04 1.53
CA MET A 115 22.99 -7.02 2.60
C MET A 115 23.97 -8.20 2.40
N GLY A 116 25.25 -7.98 2.72
CA GLY A 116 26.30 -9.00 2.67
C GLY A 116 26.34 -9.91 3.88
#